data_AF-A0A9Q0W245-F1
#
_entry.id   AF-A0A9Q0W245-F1
#
_cell.length_a   1.000
_cell.length_b   1.000
_cell.length_c   1.000
_cell.angle_alpha   90.00
_cell.angle_beta   90.00
_cell.angle_gamma   90.00
#
_symmetry.space_group_name_H-M   'P 1'
#
loop_
_entity.id
_entity.type
_entity.pdbx_description
1 polymer ?
#
loop_
_entity_poly.entity_id
_entity_poly.type
_entity_poly.pdbx_seq_one_letter_code
_entity_poly.pdbx_strand_id
1 'polypeptide(L)'
;MAFKLLPLFLFSLFLAKLALSYEPRNHEVEALISIREALHDPHGVLNNWDEDSVDPCSWAMITCSPENLVIGLGAPSQSLSGSLSGTIGNLTNLRQVLLQNNNISGQIPPELGTLSKLQTLDLSNNRFSGAVPESLGQLNSLQYLRLNNNSLSGPFPVSLAKITQLAFLDLSYNNLSGPVPKFPARTFNVAGNPLICGSGSTEGCSGSASAGPLSFFLNSSPGKHKPKKLAIALGISLSLVSLFLLALGILWLRGKQKGQMILNISDNQEEELTSLGNLRNFTFRELQIATDNFCSKNILGAGGFGNVYKGKLGDGTVMAVKRLKDLTGTSGESQFQTELEMISLAVHRNLLRLIGYCATHNERLLVYPYMSNGSVASRLRG
;
A
#
# COMPACT_ATOMS: atom_id res chain seq x y z
N MET A 1 -25.85 46.97 53.14
CA MET A 1 -25.48 45.58 52.76
C MET A 1 -24.91 45.44 51.34
N ALA A 2 -24.40 46.50 50.71
CA ALA A 2 -23.95 46.44 49.30
C ALA A 2 -22.43 46.20 49.10
N PHE A 3 -21.60 46.32 50.14
CA PHE A 3 -20.13 46.28 50.00
C PHE A 3 -19.49 44.89 50.19
N LYS A 4 -20.25 43.83 50.51
CA LYS A 4 -19.70 42.46 50.70
C LYS A 4 -19.84 41.54 49.48
N LEU A 5 -20.54 41.97 48.43
CA LEU A 5 -20.79 41.15 47.22
C LEU A 5 -19.72 41.36 46.13
N LEU A 6 -19.01 42.49 46.13
CA LEU A 6 -17.96 42.79 45.16
C LEU A 6 -16.76 41.80 45.18
N PRO A 7 -16.22 41.38 46.34
CA PRO A 7 -15.11 40.42 46.37
C PRO A 7 -15.56 39.00 45.99
N LEU A 8 -16.81 38.62 46.28
CA LEU A 8 -17.40 37.34 45.86
C LEU A 8 -17.61 37.29 44.34
N PHE A 9 -18.00 38.41 43.73
CA PHE A 9 -18.16 38.53 42.28
C PHE A 9 -16.80 38.57 41.55
N LEU A 10 -15.78 39.19 42.15
CA LEU A 10 -14.41 39.15 41.62
C LEU A 10 -13.76 37.77 41.76
N PHE A 11 -14.03 37.05 42.85
CA PHE A 11 -13.56 35.67 43.05
C PHE A 11 -14.27 34.67 42.13
N SER A 12 -15.56 34.86 41.87
CA SER A 12 -16.29 34.06 40.87
C SER A 12 -15.84 34.35 39.44
N LEU A 13 -15.50 35.60 39.11
CA LEU A 13 -14.86 35.95 37.83
C LEU A 13 -13.44 35.36 37.70
N PHE A 14 -12.70 35.24 38.82
CA PHE A 14 -11.39 34.60 38.84
C PHE A 14 -11.48 33.07 38.68
N LEU A 15 -12.45 32.43 39.35
CA LEU A 15 -12.78 31.01 39.15
C LEU A 15 -13.34 30.72 37.75
N ALA A 16 -14.12 31.63 37.18
CA ALA A 16 -14.61 31.52 35.79
C ALA A 16 -13.47 31.67 34.77
N LYS A 17 -12.43 32.46 35.08
CA LYS A 17 -11.18 32.51 34.29
C LYS A 17 -10.33 31.25 34.44
N LEU A 18 -10.30 30.62 35.62
CA LEU A 18 -9.67 29.30 35.78
C LEU A 18 -10.48 28.18 35.11
N ALA A 19 -11.79 28.35 34.93
CA ALA A 19 -12.66 27.37 34.29
C ALA A 19 -12.76 27.47 32.76
N LEU A 20 -12.07 28.43 32.13
CA LEU A 20 -12.06 28.63 30.68
C LEU A 20 -10.63 28.79 30.14
N SER A 21 -9.95 27.65 30.04
CA SER A 21 -8.89 27.38 29.08
C SER A 21 -8.72 25.86 28.93
N TYR A 22 -9.82 25.09 28.91
CA TYR A 22 -9.76 23.71 28.43
C TYR A 22 -9.75 23.79 26.90
N GLU A 23 -8.56 24.04 26.35
CA GLU A 23 -8.33 23.82 24.92
C GLU A 23 -8.47 22.30 24.71
N PRO A 24 -9.38 21.82 23.86
CA PRO A 24 -9.45 20.39 23.56
C PRO A 24 -8.09 19.96 23.02
N ARG A 25 -7.38 19.12 23.79
CA ARG A 25 -6.05 18.63 23.44
C ARG A 25 -6.14 17.90 22.10
N ASN A 26 -5.15 18.12 21.24
CA ASN A 26 -5.15 17.53 19.92
C ASN A 26 -5.08 15.99 20.04
N HIS A 27 -6.16 15.31 19.67
CA HIS A 27 -6.25 13.85 19.73
C HIS A 27 -5.15 13.13 18.93
N GLU A 28 -4.60 13.75 17.88
CA GLU A 28 -3.49 13.19 17.12
C GLU A 28 -2.18 13.24 17.92
N VAL A 29 -1.95 14.32 18.67
CA VAL A 29 -0.82 14.46 19.60
C VAL A 29 -0.91 13.39 20.70
N GLU A 30 -2.07 13.25 21.34
CA GLU A 30 -2.27 12.23 22.39
C GLU A 30 -2.04 10.81 21.88
N ALA A 31 -2.58 10.48 20.71
CA ALA A 31 -2.43 9.17 20.10
C ALA A 31 -0.97 8.85 19.77
N LEU A 32 -0.26 9.81 19.18
CA LEU A 32 1.15 9.68 18.83
C LEU A 32 2.06 9.62 20.06
N ILE A 33 1.82 10.40 21.11
CA ILE A 33 2.60 10.28 22.35
C ILE A 33 2.40 8.90 22.96
N SER A 34 1.17 8.38 23.01
CA SER A 34 0.94 7.00 23.48
C SER A 34 1.69 5.95 22.64
N ILE A 35 1.80 6.15 21.32
CA ILE A 35 2.62 5.28 20.46
C ILE A 35 4.10 5.41 20.82
N ARG A 36 4.61 6.63 21.01
CA ARG A 36 6.01 6.86 21.43
C ARG A 36 6.32 6.19 22.75
N GLU A 37 5.44 6.29 23.74
CA GLU A 37 5.64 5.67 25.07
C GLU A 37 5.64 4.13 25.01
N ALA A 38 4.87 3.55 24.08
CA ALA A 38 4.84 2.11 23.86
C ALA A 38 6.06 1.57 23.08
N LEU A 39 6.83 2.46 22.45
CA LEU A 39 8.02 2.13 21.66
C LEU A 39 9.31 2.45 22.42
N HIS A 40 10.26 1.53 22.35
CA HIS A 40 11.63 1.79 22.79
C HIS A 40 12.47 2.26 21.59
N ASP A 41 13.00 3.48 21.69
CA ASP A 41 13.76 4.17 20.66
C ASP A 41 15.24 4.35 21.06
N PRO A 42 16.14 3.45 20.62
CA PRO A 42 17.55 3.51 21.02
C PRO A 42 18.32 4.65 20.35
N HIS A 43 17.79 5.25 19.28
CA HIS A 43 18.46 6.28 18.50
C HIS A 43 17.87 7.68 18.71
N GLY A 44 16.78 7.79 19.46
CA GLY A 44 16.13 9.06 19.77
C GLY A 44 15.53 9.74 18.54
N VAL A 45 15.11 8.96 17.54
CA VAL A 45 14.46 9.48 16.32
C VAL A 45 13.07 10.04 16.59
N LEU A 46 12.44 9.67 17.70
CA LEU A 46 11.15 10.17 18.18
C LEU A 46 11.30 11.28 19.24
N ASN A 47 12.53 11.76 19.51
CA ASN A 47 12.79 12.70 20.61
C ASN A 47 12.13 14.07 20.44
N ASN A 48 11.82 14.49 19.21
CA ASN A 48 11.15 15.77 18.96
C ASN A 48 9.62 15.69 19.03
N TRP A 49 9.06 14.55 19.46
CA TRP A 49 7.64 14.40 19.72
C TRP A 49 7.33 14.94 21.10
N ASP A 50 6.70 16.11 21.14
CA ASP A 50 6.50 16.88 22.35
C ASP A 50 5.02 16.88 22.76
N GLU A 51 4.72 16.41 23.96
CA GLU A 51 3.37 16.26 24.49
C GLU A 51 2.64 17.61 24.67
N ASP A 52 3.41 18.71 24.74
CA ASP A 52 2.90 20.07 24.88
C ASP A 52 2.69 20.76 23.52
N SER A 53 3.02 20.10 22.40
CA SER A 53 2.80 20.67 21.07
C SER A 53 1.32 20.79 20.72
N VAL A 54 0.98 21.87 20.03
CA VAL A 54 -0.38 22.12 19.51
C VAL A 54 -0.72 21.14 18.36
N ASP A 55 0.27 20.80 17.55
CA ASP A 55 0.15 19.87 16.43
C ASP A 55 1.42 19.01 16.27
N PRO A 56 1.29 17.81 15.67
CA PRO A 56 2.41 16.91 15.48
C PRO A 56 3.12 17.07 14.12
N CYS A 57 2.76 18.06 13.29
CA CYS A 57 3.20 18.11 11.89
C CYS A 57 4.67 18.51 11.71
N SER A 58 5.29 19.06 12.77
CA SER A 58 6.73 19.33 12.82
C SER A 58 7.55 18.15 13.33
N TRP A 59 6.89 17.08 13.80
CA TRP A 59 7.57 15.95 14.42
C TRP A 59 8.27 15.08 13.37
N ALA A 60 9.40 14.49 13.78
CA ALA A 60 10.11 13.57 12.91
C ALA A 60 9.23 12.35 12.64
N MET A 61 9.35 11.77 11.44
CA MET A 61 8.61 10.56 11.04
C MET A 61 7.08 10.73 10.95
N ILE A 62 6.56 11.96 11.11
CA ILE A 62 5.15 12.30 10.90
C ILE A 62 5.01 13.09 9.59
N THR A 63 4.03 12.70 8.78
CA THR A 63 3.65 13.42 7.56
C THR A 63 2.23 13.95 7.72
N CYS A 64 2.06 15.25 7.49
CA CYS A 64 0.75 15.89 7.50
C CYS A 64 0.26 16.30 6.11
N SER A 65 -1.06 16.42 5.97
CA SER A 65 -1.69 17.04 4.81
C SER A 65 -1.56 18.58 4.86
N PRO A 66 -1.91 19.30 3.77
CA PRO A 66 -1.96 20.77 3.78
C PRO A 66 -2.92 21.35 4.83
N GLU A 67 -3.89 20.56 5.30
CA GLU A 67 -4.85 20.92 6.35
C GLU A 67 -4.34 20.58 7.77
N ASN A 68 -3.05 20.27 7.93
CA ASN A 68 -2.40 19.88 9.19
C ASN A 68 -3.00 18.63 9.86
N LEU A 69 -3.48 17.68 9.05
CA LEU A 69 -3.96 16.38 9.53
C LEU A 69 -2.88 15.32 9.36
N VAL A 70 -2.70 14.44 10.34
CA VAL A 70 -1.72 13.35 10.24
C VAL A 70 -2.16 12.33 9.20
N ILE A 71 -1.38 12.20 8.13
CA ILE A 71 -1.63 11.27 7.01
C ILE A 71 -0.58 10.17 6.91
N GLY A 72 0.57 10.32 7.57
CA GLY A 72 1.63 9.31 7.52
C GLY A 72 2.39 9.18 8.84
N LEU A 73 2.67 7.93 9.21
CA LEU A 73 3.61 7.54 10.27
C LEU A 73 4.69 6.65 9.64
N GLY A 74 5.93 7.15 9.56
CA GLY A 74 7.00 6.47 8.83
C GLY A 74 8.34 6.48 9.53
N ALA A 75 8.68 5.40 10.23
CA ALA A 75 9.95 5.22 10.94
C ALA A 75 10.63 3.87 10.60
N PRO A 76 10.88 3.56 9.32
CA PRO A 76 11.49 2.29 8.95
C PRO A 76 12.99 2.26 9.26
N SER A 77 13.53 1.07 9.56
CA SER A 77 14.96 0.83 9.80
C SER A 77 15.56 1.65 10.96
N GLN A 78 14.79 1.91 12.02
CA GLN A 78 15.20 2.74 13.16
C GLN A 78 15.56 1.92 14.41
N SER A 79 15.59 0.59 14.30
CA SER A 79 15.81 -0.32 15.44
C SER A 79 14.80 -0.13 16.57
N LEU A 80 13.60 0.39 16.27
CA LEU A 80 12.53 0.57 17.25
C LEU A 80 12.10 -0.79 17.81
N SER A 81 11.81 -0.86 19.10
CA SER A 81 11.29 -2.06 19.76
C SER A 81 10.11 -1.72 20.68
N GLY A 82 9.61 -2.68 21.46
CA GLY A 82 8.38 -2.50 22.24
C GLY A 82 7.16 -3.03 21.49
N SER A 83 6.02 -2.35 21.58
CA SER A 83 4.76 -2.75 20.95
C SER A 83 4.03 -1.58 20.31
N LEU A 84 3.28 -1.84 19.24
CA LEU A 84 2.45 -0.82 18.60
C LEU A 84 1.16 -0.59 19.40
N SER A 85 0.99 0.62 19.93
CA SER A 85 -0.22 0.99 20.69
C SER A 85 -1.48 1.00 19.83
N GLY A 86 -2.60 0.53 20.39
CA GLY A 86 -3.93 0.57 19.76
C GLY A 86 -4.47 1.99 19.56
N THR A 87 -3.91 2.99 20.24
CA THR A 87 -4.25 4.41 20.04
C THR A 87 -3.98 4.90 18.62
N ILE A 88 -3.21 4.15 17.82
CA ILE A 88 -3.05 4.40 16.38
C ILE A 88 -4.40 4.48 15.64
N GLY A 89 -5.43 3.79 16.13
CA GLY A 89 -6.79 3.85 15.58
C GLY A 89 -7.47 5.23 15.70
N ASN A 90 -6.95 6.13 16.54
CA ASN A 90 -7.45 7.50 16.68
C ASN A 90 -6.94 8.43 15.57
N LEU A 91 -5.88 8.05 14.83
CA LEU A 91 -5.31 8.83 13.74
C LEU A 91 -6.09 8.61 12.44
N THR A 92 -7.37 8.98 12.45
CA THR A 92 -8.37 8.61 11.42
C THR A 92 -8.07 9.10 10.00
N ASN A 93 -7.12 10.04 9.85
CA ASN A 93 -6.66 10.56 8.57
C ASN A 93 -5.45 9.81 7.98
N LEU A 94 -4.88 8.84 8.70
CA LEU A 94 -3.75 8.06 8.24
C LEU A 94 -4.04 7.39 6.90
N ARG A 95 -3.10 7.59 5.98
CA ARG A 95 -3.03 6.95 4.67
C ARG A 95 -1.87 5.96 4.60
N GLN A 96 -0.80 6.22 5.36
CA GLN A 96 0.42 5.42 5.31
C GLN A 96 0.97 5.11 6.71
N VAL A 97 1.25 3.85 6.97
CA VAL A 97 1.99 3.39 8.14
C VAL A 97 3.17 2.54 7.67
N LEU A 98 4.39 3.03 7.88
CA LEU A 98 5.64 2.44 7.42
C LEU A 98 6.57 2.21 8.62
N LEU A 99 6.56 1.00 9.17
CA LEU A 99 7.33 0.62 10.36
C LEU A 99 8.25 -0.59 10.10
N GLN A 100 8.53 -0.87 8.83
CA GLN A 100 9.31 -2.04 8.42
C GLN A 100 10.77 -1.98 8.86
N ASN A 101 11.38 -3.17 8.98
CA ASN A 101 12.78 -3.36 9.40
C ASN A 101 13.08 -2.79 10.79
N ASN A 102 12.17 -3.03 11.73
CA ASN A 102 12.37 -2.69 13.13
C ASN A 102 12.33 -3.98 13.97
N ASN A 103 12.26 -3.81 15.28
CA ASN A 103 12.25 -4.88 16.26
C ASN A 103 10.98 -4.81 17.13
N ILE A 104 9.89 -4.28 16.56
CA ILE A 104 8.59 -4.11 17.22
C ILE A 104 7.95 -5.48 17.40
N SER A 105 7.38 -5.72 18.57
CA SER A 105 6.84 -7.00 19.01
C SER A 105 5.41 -6.88 19.51
N GLY A 106 4.85 -7.98 20.03
CA GLY A 106 3.45 -8.03 20.47
C GLY A 106 2.49 -8.35 19.32
N GLN A 107 1.20 -8.10 19.55
CA GLN A 107 0.16 -8.32 18.55
C GLN A 107 -0.03 -7.08 17.67
N ILE A 108 -0.52 -7.28 16.45
CA ILE A 108 -1.00 -6.17 15.63
C ILE A 108 -2.29 -5.65 16.28
N PRO A 109 -2.39 -4.37 16.65
CA PRO A 109 -3.58 -3.84 17.31
C PRO A 109 -4.81 -3.91 16.38
N PRO A 110 -5.94 -4.49 16.80
CA PRO A 110 -7.14 -4.58 15.98
C PRO A 110 -7.72 -3.20 15.63
N GLU A 111 -7.41 -2.16 16.42
CA GLU A 111 -7.79 -0.77 16.19
C GLU A 111 -7.23 -0.20 14.88
N LEU A 112 -6.16 -0.79 14.31
CA LEU A 112 -5.73 -0.43 12.94
C LEU A 112 -6.85 -0.58 11.91
N GLY A 113 -7.81 -1.49 12.13
CA GLY A 113 -8.96 -1.70 11.27
C GLY A 113 -9.94 -0.52 11.20
N THR A 114 -9.85 0.47 12.11
CA THR A 114 -10.71 1.67 12.09
C THR A 114 -10.24 2.71 11.07
N LEU A 115 -9.00 2.59 10.58
CA LEU A 115 -8.35 3.57 9.71
C LEU A 115 -8.82 3.47 8.26
N SER A 116 -10.08 3.81 8.00
CA SER A 116 -10.75 3.66 6.69
C SER A 116 -10.04 4.31 5.49
N LYS A 117 -9.17 5.29 5.73
CA LYS A 117 -8.36 5.99 4.70
C LYS A 117 -6.98 5.37 4.47
N LEU A 118 -6.61 4.33 5.21
CA LEU A 118 -5.30 3.70 5.12
C LEU A 118 -5.14 3.00 3.77
N GLN A 119 -4.10 3.39 3.04
CA GLN A 119 -3.76 2.90 1.70
C GLN A 119 -2.55 1.96 1.74
N THR A 120 -1.58 2.25 2.61
CA THR A 120 -0.33 1.49 2.75
C THR A 120 -0.09 1.13 4.21
N LEU A 121 0.07 -0.17 4.48
CA LEU A 121 0.49 -0.70 5.77
C LEU A 121 1.68 -1.64 5.57
N ASP A 122 2.86 -1.21 6.00
CA ASP A 122 4.08 -2.03 5.99
C ASP A 122 4.62 -2.22 7.40
N LEU A 123 4.42 -3.43 7.92
CA LEU A 123 4.94 -3.89 9.21
C LEU A 123 5.96 -5.03 9.02
N SER A 124 6.49 -5.20 7.81
CA SER A 124 7.39 -6.31 7.48
C SER A 124 8.72 -6.25 8.23
N ASN A 125 9.35 -7.41 8.40
CA ASN A 125 10.65 -7.53 9.08
C ASN A 125 10.60 -6.93 10.50
N ASN A 126 9.70 -7.46 11.32
CA ASN A 126 9.53 -7.11 12.74
C ASN A 126 9.39 -8.41 13.56
N ARG A 127 8.93 -8.31 14.80
CA ARG A 127 8.66 -9.42 15.72
C ARG A 127 7.19 -9.50 16.11
N PHE A 128 6.27 -9.05 15.26
CA PHE A 128 4.83 -9.18 15.52
C PHE A 128 4.43 -10.65 15.62
N SER A 129 3.49 -10.95 16.51
CA SER A 129 3.05 -12.30 16.87
C SER A 129 1.54 -12.35 17.05
N GLY A 130 0.98 -13.54 17.24
CA GLY A 130 -0.47 -13.73 17.32
C GLY A 130 -1.15 -13.70 15.96
N ALA A 131 -2.48 -13.63 15.94
CA ALA A 131 -3.27 -13.64 14.71
C ALA A 131 -3.25 -12.28 14.01
N VAL A 132 -3.37 -12.31 12.68
CA VAL A 132 -3.69 -11.12 11.90
C VAL A 132 -5.14 -10.71 12.26
N PRO A 133 -5.38 -9.49 12.78
CA PRO A 133 -6.72 -9.10 13.21
C PRO A 133 -7.72 -9.12 12.07
N GLU A 134 -8.91 -9.68 12.31
CA GLU A 134 -9.97 -9.73 11.30
C GLU A 134 -10.42 -8.33 10.86
N SER A 135 -10.30 -7.34 11.77
CA SER A 135 -10.63 -5.93 11.54
C SER A 135 -9.83 -5.30 10.40
N LEU A 136 -8.63 -5.80 10.07
CA LEU A 136 -7.89 -5.31 8.90
C LEU A 136 -8.66 -5.52 7.59
N GLY A 137 -9.58 -6.50 7.54
CA GLY A 137 -10.50 -6.71 6.42
C GLY A 137 -11.54 -5.60 6.23
N GLN A 138 -11.61 -4.61 7.12
CA GLN A 138 -12.48 -3.43 7.02
C GLN A 138 -11.81 -2.25 6.30
N LEU A 139 -10.50 -2.34 6.00
CA LEU A 139 -9.72 -1.28 5.39
C LEU A 139 -9.96 -1.21 3.87
N ASN A 140 -11.11 -0.68 3.48
CA ASN A 140 -11.56 -0.67 2.08
C ASN A 140 -10.67 0.14 1.12
N SER A 141 -9.88 1.09 1.64
CA SER A 141 -8.93 1.89 0.85
C SER A 141 -7.53 1.26 0.75
N LEU A 142 -7.30 0.12 1.41
CA LEU A 142 -5.97 -0.48 1.50
C LEU A 142 -5.57 -1.10 0.17
N GLN A 143 -4.41 -0.69 -0.33
CA GLN A 143 -3.85 -1.11 -1.61
C GLN A 143 -2.59 -1.97 -1.41
N TYR A 144 -1.81 -1.66 -0.37
CA TYR A 144 -0.53 -2.30 -0.09
C TYR A 144 -0.46 -2.79 1.36
N LEU A 145 -0.33 -4.12 1.53
CA LEU A 145 -0.19 -4.74 2.84
C LEU A 145 1.01 -5.69 2.86
N ARG A 146 1.99 -5.37 3.72
CA ARG A 146 3.13 -6.24 4.01
C ARG A 146 3.19 -6.58 5.48
N LEU A 147 3.11 -7.87 5.77
CA LEU A 147 3.31 -8.43 7.11
C LEU A 147 4.39 -9.53 7.10
N ASN A 148 5.14 -9.66 6.01
CA ASN A 148 6.14 -10.71 5.86
C ASN A 148 7.29 -10.60 6.86
N ASN A 149 7.97 -11.72 7.12
CA ASN A 149 9.09 -11.80 8.05
C ASN A 149 8.71 -11.32 9.47
N ASN A 150 7.69 -11.97 10.03
CA ASN A 150 7.25 -11.78 11.41
C ASN A 150 7.03 -13.15 12.06
N SER A 151 6.46 -13.19 13.27
CA SER A 151 6.07 -14.41 13.99
C SER A 151 4.54 -14.57 14.08
N LEU A 152 3.80 -14.07 13.08
CA LEU A 152 2.34 -14.14 13.05
C LEU A 152 1.87 -15.59 12.92
N SER A 153 0.79 -15.94 13.60
CA SER A 153 0.29 -17.32 13.73
C SER A 153 -1.23 -17.38 13.63
N GLY A 154 -1.79 -18.58 13.59
CA GLY A 154 -3.24 -18.77 13.51
C GLY A 154 -3.74 -18.91 12.06
N PRO A 155 -5.06 -18.86 11.81
CA PRO A 155 -5.62 -19.11 10.50
C PRO A 155 -5.26 -18.00 9.50
N PHE A 156 -5.17 -18.36 8.23
CA PHE A 156 -5.04 -17.40 7.14
C PHE A 156 -6.17 -16.35 7.20
N PRO A 157 -5.87 -15.04 7.14
CA PRO A 157 -6.86 -13.98 7.34
C PRO A 157 -7.75 -13.81 6.10
N VAL A 158 -8.76 -14.67 5.97
CA VAL A 158 -9.75 -14.64 4.87
C VAL A 158 -10.51 -13.31 4.78
N SER A 159 -10.58 -12.55 5.89
CA SER A 159 -11.20 -11.23 5.90
C SER A 159 -10.51 -10.24 4.96
N LEU A 160 -9.20 -10.37 4.71
CA LEU A 160 -8.48 -9.51 3.78
C LEU A 160 -8.98 -9.69 2.34
N ALA A 161 -9.60 -10.82 2.00
CA ALA A 161 -10.18 -11.05 0.66
C ALA A 161 -11.39 -10.14 0.38
N LYS A 162 -11.95 -9.48 1.41
CA LYS A 162 -13.02 -8.48 1.27
C LYS A 162 -12.49 -7.15 0.72
N ILE A 163 -11.18 -6.89 0.82
CA ILE A 163 -10.56 -5.63 0.40
C ILE A 163 -10.36 -5.68 -1.12
N THR A 164 -11.28 -5.05 -1.85
CA THR A 164 -11.28 -5.08 -3.32
C THR A 164 -10.19 -4.21 -3.95
N GLN A 165 -9.67 -3.23 -3.22
CA GLN A 165 -8.59 -2.35 -3.69
C GLN A 165 -7.18 -2.90 -3.46
N LEU A 166 -7.05 -4.05 -2.78
CA LEU A 166 -5.73 -4.58 -2.43
C LEU A 166 -4.99 -5.03 -3.70
N ALA A 167 -3.92 -4.32 -4.05
CA ALA A 167 -3.08 -4.63 -5.20
C ALA A 167 -1.94 -5.58 -4.83
N PHE A 168 -1.38 -5.41 -3.62
CA PHE A 168 -0.22 -6.14 -3.14
C PHE A 168 -0.43 -6.68 -1.72
N LEU A 169 -0.21 -7.98 -1.55
CA LEU A 169 -0.27 -8.66 -0.25
C LEU A 169 0.93 -9.60 -0.07
N ASP A 170 1.74 -9.34 0.94
CA ASP A 170 2.85 -10.23 1.32
C ASP A 170 2.74 -10.66 2.79
N LEU A 171 2.42 -11.93 3.00
CA LEU A 171 2.33 -12.61 4.29
C LEU A 171 3.42 -13.68 4.45
N SER A 172 4.44 -13.68 3.59
CA SER A 172 5.48 -14.72 3.57
C SER A 172 6.32 -14.73 4.86
N TYR A 173 6.96 -15.87 5.15
CA TYR A 173 7.83 -16.06 6.31
C TYR A 173 7.16 -15.67 7.64
N ASN A 174 6.07 -16.37 7.94
CA ASN A 174 5.31 -16.32 9.19
C ASN A 174 4.96 -17.75 9.61
N ASN A 175 4.06 -17.92 10.59
CA ASN A 175 3.54 -19.20 11.08
C ASN A 175 2.03 -19.33 10.85
N LEU A 176 1.50 -18.77 9.75
CA LEU A 176 0.09 -18.86 9.40
C LEU A 176 -0.30 -20.28 8.99
N SER A 177 -1.57 -20.62 9.20
CA SER A 177 -2.12 -21.96 9.04
C SER A 177 -3.42 -21.99 8.25
N GLY A 178 -3.78 -23.19 7.79
CA GLY A 178 -5.07 -23.43 7.13
C GLY A 178 -5.03 -23.21 5.62
N PRO A 179 -6.19 -23.34 4.95
CA PRO A 179 -6.28 -23.23 3.50
C PRO A 179 -6.17 -21.78 3.06
N VAL A 180 -5.45 -21.56 1.95
CA VAL A 180 -5.37 -20.25 1.31
C VAL A 180 -6.49 -20.15 0.25
N PRO A 181 -7.48 -19.26 0.42
CA PRO A 181 -8.52 -19.06 -0.58
C PRO A 181 -7.97 -18.37 -1.82
N LYS A 182 -8.74 -18.39 -2.92
CA LYS A 182 -8.45 -17.54 -4.07
C LYS A 182 -8.56 -16.07 -3.65
N PHE A 183 -7.50 -15.32 -3.86
CA PHE A 183 -7.35 -13.97 -3.34
C PHE A 183 -7.43 -12.93 -4.47
N PRO A 184 -8.09 -11.77 -4.28
CA PRO A 184 -8.28 -10.78 -5.34
C PRO A 184 -7.01 -9.98 -5.70
N ALA A 185 -6.00 -9.95 -4.84
CA ALA A 185 -4.79 -9.15 -5.04
C ALA A 185 -4.01 -9.57 -6.29
N ARG A 186 -3.47 -8.57 -7.01
CA ARG A 186 -2.65 -8.80 -8.21
C ARG A 186 -1.36 -9.53 -7.87
N THR A 187 -0.74 -9.14 -6.78
CA THR A 187 0.47 -9.76 -6.24
C THR A 187 0.20 -10.29 -4.85
N PHE A 188 0.39 -11.60 -4.67
CA PHE A 188 0.09 -12.30 -3.43
C PHE A 188 1.18 -13.31 -3.09
N ASN A 189 1.77 -13.20 -1.90
CA ASN A 189 2.83 -14.09 -1.44
C ASN A 189 2.55 -14.64 -0.03
N VAL A 190 2.64 -15.96 0.11
CA VAL A 190 2.47 -16.71 1.37
C VAL A 190 3.59 -17.72 1.62
N ALA A 191 4.66 -17.67 0.82
CA ALA A 191 5.78 -18.60 0.94
C ALA A 191 6.38 -18.59 2.36
N GLY A 192 6.95 -19.70 2.82
CA GLY A 192 7.59 -19.75 4.13
C GLY A 192 6.64 -19.74 5.34
N ASN A 193 5.35 -20.03 5.13
CA ASN A 193 4.41 -20.37 6.20
C ASN A 193 4.28 -21.90 6.32
N PRO A 194 4.86 -22.55 7.34
CA PRO A 194 4.94 -24.02 7.39
C PRO A 194 3.59 -24.72 7.59
N LEU A 195 2.58 -24.01 8.11
CA LEU A 195 1.26 -24.59 8.44
C LEU A 195 0.18 -24.31 7.37
N ILE A 196 0.54 -23.65 6.25
CA ILE A 196 -0.37 -23.44 5.12
C ILE A 196 -0.47 -24.73 4.31
N CYS A 197 -1.70 -25.24 4.14
CA CYS A 197 -1.96 -26.36 3.25
C CYS A 197 -2.33 -25.89 1.84
N GLY A 198 -1.70 -26.48 0.82
CA GLY A 198 -1.95 -26.17 -0.59
C GLY A 198 -3.37 -26.54 -1.03
N SER A 199 -3.86 -25.88 -2.08
CA SER A 199 -5.26 -25.92 -2.59
C SER A 199 -5.77 -27.30 -3.08
N GLY A 200 -5.17 -28.42 -2.69
CA GLY A 200 -5.44 -29.74 -3.25
C GLY A 200 -5.57 -30.92 -2.29
N SER A 201 -5.43 -30.74 -0.97
CA SER A 201 -5.56 -31.86 -0.01
C SER A 201 -6.41 -31.46 1.19
N THR A 202 -7.71 -31.74 1.10
CA THR A 202 -8.62 -31.74 2.26
C THR A 202 -8.37 -32.89 3.23
N GLU A 203 -7.51 -33.84 2.87
CA GLU A 203 -7.00 -34.88 3.76
C GLU A 203 -5.70 -34.39 4.42
N GLY A 204 -5.80 -33.86 5.63
CA GLY A 204 -4.62 -33.56 6.46
C GLY A 204 -4.66 -32.24 7.24
N CYS A 205 -5.53 -31.29 6.88
CA CYS A 205 -5.72 -30.08 7.70
C CYS A 205 -6.74 -30.41 8.81
N SER A 206 -6.33 -31.21 9.80
CA SER A 206 -7.17 -31.56 10.97
C SER A 206 -6.38 -31.39 12.25
N GLY A 207 -6.48 -30.19 12.83
CA GLY A 207 -6.44 -30.00 14.27
C GLY A 207 -7.87 -29.92 14.77
N SER A 208 -8.28 -30.88 15.60
CA SER A 208 -9.57 -31.06 16.31
C SER A 208 -10.20 -29.73 16.81
N ALA A 209 -11.52 -29.51 16.90
CA ALA A 209 -12.67 -30.42 17.01
C ALA A 209 -14.01 -29.74 16.60
N SER A 210 -14.86 -30.56 15.95
CA SER A 210 -16.34 -30.65 15.90
C SER A 210 -17.29 -29.51 16.31
N ALA A 211 -18.24 -29.18 15.41
CA ALA A 211 -19.68 -29.56 15.43
C ALA A 211 -20.39 -28.82 14.28
N GLY A 212 -21.29 -29.33 13.43
CA GLY A 212 -22.00 -30.59 13.18
C GLY A 212 -22.80 -30.40 11.87
N PRO A 213 -23.42 -31.45 11.29
CA PRO A 213 -23.69 -31.51 9.85
C PRO A 213 -25.14 -31.17 9.47
N LEU A 214 -25.33 -30.60 8.27
CA LEU A 214 -26.59 -30.72 7.54
C LEU A 214 -26.37 -31.47 6.23
N SER A 215 -26.88 -32.69 6.24
CA SER A 215 -27.08 -33.61 5.13
C SER A 215 -27.94 -33.03 4.01
N PHE A 216 -27.69 -33.42 2.76
CA PHE A 216 -28.70 -34.11 1.94
C PHE A 216 -28.01 -34.85 0.78
N PHE A 217 -28.26 -36.16 0.72
CA PHE A 217 -27.92 -37.04 -0.40
C PHE A 217 -28.88 -36.80 -1.57
N LEU A 218 -28.42 -37.03 -2.81
CA LEU A 218 -28.89 -38.18 -3.60
C LEU A 218 -28.14 -38.36 -4.93
N ASN A 219 -27.95 -39.64 -5.21
CA ASN A 219 -27.18 -40.26 -6.28
C ASN A 219 -27.96 -40.35 -7.60
N SER A 220 -27.20 -40.65 -8.65
CA SER A 220 -27.58 -40.84 -10.06
C SER A 220 -28.58 -41.98 -10.38
N SER A 221 -29.22 -41.82 -11.55
CA SER A 221 -30.18 -42.66 -12.32
C SER A 221 -29.81 -44.16 -12.53
N PRO A 222 -30.72 -45.07 -12.96
CA PRO A 222 -31.04 -45.25 -14.41
C PRO A 222 -32.42 -45.85 -14.80
N GLY A 223 -32.84 -45.71 -16.09
CA GLY A 223 -33.47 -46.83 -16.85
C GLY A 223 -34.87 -46.67 -17.52
N LYS A 224 -34.87 -46.32 -18.82
CA LYS A 224 -35.68 -46.78 -20.01
C LYS A 224 -37.23 -46.98 -19.97
N HIS A 225 -37.95 -46.34 -20.92
CA HIS A 225 -38.50 -46.90 -22.19
C HIS A 225 -39.35 -45.84 -22.98
N LYS A 226 -39.28 -45.84 -24.33
CA LYS A 226 -39.93 -44.94 -25.34
C LYS A 226 -41.27 -45.54 -25.88
N PRO A 227 -41.96 -45.02 -26.94
CA PRO A 227 -42.06 -43.69 -27.59
C PRO A 227 -43.52 -43.23 -27.89
N LYS A 228 -43.73 -42.00 -28.43
CA LYS A 228 -44.51 -41.71 -29.67
C LYS A 228 -44.48 -40.22 -30.09
N LYS A 229 -43.97 -40.00 -31.31
CA LYS A 229 -44.28 -39.00 -32.37
C LYS A 229 -44.77 -37.60 -31.99
N LEU A 230 -44.06 -36.55 -32.43
CA LEU A 230 -44.28 -35.83 -33.71
C LEU A 230 -43.26 -34.67 -33.81
N ALA A 231 -42.51 -34.62 -34.90
CA ALA A 231 -41.61 -33.51 -35.27
C ALA A 231 -42.12 -33.00 -36.64
N ILE A 232 -42.30 -31.72 -36.89
CA ILE A 232 -41.42 -30.73 -37.55
C ILE A 232 -42.46 -29.78 -38.17
N ALA A 233 -42.52 -28.50 -37.83
CA ALA A 233 -41.83 -27.42 -38.51
C ALA A 233 -42.07 -26.11 -37.71
N LEU A 234 -41.23 -25.09 -37.93
CA LEU A 234 -41.16 -23.77 -37.25
C LEU A 234 -40.00 -23.58 -36.26
N GLY A 235 -38.98 -24.44 -36.27
CA GLY A 235 -37.75 -24.27 -35.47
C GLY A 235 -36.49 -23.79 -36.22
N ILE A 236 -36.57 -23.62 -37.55
CA ILE A 236 -35.38 -23.38 -38.40
C ILE A 236 -35.18 -21.90 -38.76
N SER A 237 -36.23 -21.06 -38.70
CA SER A 237 -36.08 -19.63 -38.99
C SER A 237 -35.55 -18.81 -37.80
N LEU A 238 -35.99 -19.12 -36.57
CA LEU A 238 -35.56 -18.39 -35.37
C LEU A 238 -34.10 -18.67 -34.97
N SER A 239 -33.62 -19.88 -35.23
CA SER A 239 -32.23 -20.29 -34.92
C SER A 239 -31.22 -19.62 -35.86
N LEU A 240 -31.56 -19.44 -37.14
CA LEU A 240 -30.71 -18.71 -38.09
C LEU A 240 -30.70 -17.20 -37.83
N VAL A 241 -31.85 -16.61 -37.45
CA VAL A 241 -31.93 -15.18 -37.10
C VAL A 241 -31.13 -14.88 -35.83
N SER A 242 -31.17 -15.76 -34.81
CA SER A 242 -30.37 -15.61 -33.59
C SER A 242 -28.86 -15.71 -33.86
N LEU A 243 -28.43 -16.65 -34.71
CA LEU A 243 -27.03 -16.77 -35.13
C LEU A 243 -26.56 -15.57 -35.96
N PHE A 244 -27.41 -14.98 -36.79
CA PHE A 244 -27.09 -13.79 -37.56
C PHE A 244 -26.97 -12.54 -36.68
N LEU A 245 -27.83 -12.39 -35.66
CA LEU A 245 -27.73 -11.32 -34.67
C LEU A 245 -26.49 -11.47 -33.78
N LEU A 246 -26.11 -12.69 -33.42
CA LEU A 246 -24.85 -12.98 -32.73
C LEU A 246 -23.64 -12.65 -33.60
N ALA A 247 -23.68 -12.99 -34.90
CA ALA A 247 -22.60 -12.66 -35.84
C ALA A 247 -22.46 -11.14 -36.07
N LEU A 248 -23.58 -10.42 -36.18
CA LEU A 248 -23.62 -8.96 -36.24
C LEU A 248 -23.12 -8.34 -34.93
N GLY A 249 -23.48 -8.90 -33.77
CA GLY A 249 -22.98 -8.48 -32.46
C GLY A 249 -21.46 -8.65 -32.33
N ILE A 250 -20.91 -9.78 -32.82
CA ILE A 250 -19.47 -10.03 -32.84
C ILE A 250 -18.74 -9.11 -33.84
N LEU A 251 -19.34 -8.83 -35.01
CA LEU A 251 -18.81 -7.87 -35.98
C LEU A 251 -18.88 -6.43 -35.46
N TRP A 252 -19.91 -6.07 -34.70
CA TRP A 252 -20.04 -4.78 -34.03
C TRP A 252 -19.05 -4.66 -32.86
N LEU A 253 -18.80 -5.73 -32.10
CA LEU A 253 -17.74 -5.79 -31.08
C LEU A 253 -16.35 -5.69 -31.69
N ARG A 254 -16.11 -6.30 -32.86
CA ARG A 254 -14.86 -6.16 -33.62
C ARG A 254 -14.72 -4.79 -34.28
N GLY A 255 -15.83 -4.18 -34.72
CA GLY A 255 -15.89 -2.82 -35.23
C GLY A 255 -15.64 -1.78 -34.13
N LYS A 256 -16.15 -2.03 -32.92
CA LYS A 256 -15.85 -1.25 -31.73
C LYS A 256 -14.38 -1.42 -31.31
N GLN A 257 -13.80 -2.62 -31.38
CA GLN A 257 -12.35 -2.80 -31.18
C GLN A 257 -11.48 -2.10 -32.23
N LYS A 258 -11.89 -2.02 -33.50
CA LYS A 258 -11.16 -1.24 -34.52
C LYS A 258 -11.36 0.28 -34.41
N GLY A 259 -12.53 0.73 -33.94
CA GLY A 259 -12.82 2.14 -33.65
C GLY A 259 -12.33 2.62 -32.28
N GLN A 260 -11.80 1.72 -31.46
CA GLN A 260 -11.30 1.96 -30.10
C GLN A 260 -9.80 1.56 -30.00
N MET A 261 -9.10 1.61 -31.15
CA MET A 261 -7.64 1.62 -31.28
C MET A 261 -7.12 3.05 -31.57
N ILE A 262 -7.98 4.06 -31.44
CA ILE A 262 -7.61 5.46 -31.47
C ILE A 262 -8.28 6.12 -30.26
N LEU A 263 -7.47 6.65 -29.34
CA LEU A 263 -7.82 7.46 -28.17
C LEU A 263 -8.56 6.76 -27.01
N ASN A 264 -7.79 6.13 -26.11
CA ASN A 264 -7.71 6.53 -24.70
C ASN A 264 -6.73 5.61 -23.96
N ILE A 265 -5.45 5.93 -24.05
CA ILE A 265 -4.44 5.53 -23.07
C ILE A 265 -4.03 6.83 -22.37
N SER A 266 -4.63 7.10 -21.23
CA SER A 266 -4.15 7.97 -20.13
C SER A 266 -5.39 8.34 -19.33
N ASP A 267 -5.47 7.83 -18.10
CA ASP A 267 -6.10 8.49 -16.94
C ASP A 267 -5.99 7.58 -15.70
N ASN A 268 -6.02 6.25 -15.87
CA ASN A 268 -5.99 5.33 -14.71
C ASN A 268 -4.59 5.05 -14.11
N GLN A 269 -3.49 5.30 -14.82
CA GLN A 269 -2.13 5.10 -14.26
C GLN A 269 -1.60 6.34 -13.52
N GLU A 270 -2.27 7.49 -13.65
CA GLU A 270 -1.82 8.75 -13.05
C GLU A 270 -2.29 8.89 -11.58
N GLU A 271 -3.42 8.26 -11.22
CA GLU A 271 -3.94 8.19 -9.84
C GLU A 271 -3.18 7.18 -8.95
N GLU A 272 -2.64 6.09 -9.50
CA GLU A 272 -1.90 5.09 -8.71
C GLU A 272 -0.49 5.60 -8.34
N LEU A 273 0.12 6.42 -9.22
CA LEU A 273 1.44 7.01 -9.03
C LEU A 273 1.47 8.24 -8.10
N THR A 274 0.33 8.87 -7.82
CA THR A 274 0.25 10.05 -6.94
C THR A 274 0.32 9.71 -5.44
N SER A 275 0.37 8.42 -5.08
CA SER A 275 0.43 7.96 -3.67
C SER A 275 1.85 7.62 -3.16
N LEU A 276 2.87 7.66 -4.02
CA LEU A 276 4.25 7.31 -3.67
C LEU A 276 5.06 8.50 -3.10
N GLY A 277 4.73 8.93 -1.88
CA GLY A 277 5.49 9.94 -1.14
C GLY A 277 5.65 11.31 -1.84
N ASN A 278 6.50 12.18 -1.31
CA ASN A 278 6.80 13.52 -1.88
C ASN A 278 7.69 13.46 -3.15
N LEU A 279 7.47 12.49 -4.05
CA LEU A 279 8.23 12.41 -5.31
C LEU A 279 7.77 13.48 -6.30
N ARG A 280 8.73 14.17 -6.91
CA ARG A 280 8.43 15.16 -7.95
C ARG A 280 8.15 14.49 -9.29
N ASN A 281 7.01 14.79 -9.90
CA ASN A 281 6.71 14.41 -11.28
C ASN A 281 7.40 15.41 -12.23
N PHE A 282 8.36 14.93 -13.02
CA PHE A 282 9.11 15.73 -13.99
C PHE A 282 8.51 15.56 -15.39
N THR A 283 8.45 16.66 -16.14
CA THR A 283 8.10 16.56 -17.57
C THR A 283 9.28 16.02 -18.36
N PHE A 284 9.00 15.27 -19.44
CA PHE A 284 10.06 14.75 -20.30
C PHE A 284 10.93 15.88 -20.88
N ARG A 285 10.29 17.00 -21.27
CA ARG A 285 10.98 18.19 -21.81
C ARG A 285 11.96 18.80 -20.80
N GLU A 286 11.58 18.85 -19.53
CA GLU A 286 12.45 19.36 -18.46
C GLU A 286 13.70 18.49 -18.32
N LEU A 287 13.54 17.17 -18.25
CA LEU A 287 14.69 16.25 -18.15
C LEU A 287 15.54 16.22 -19.42
N GLN A 288 14.92 16.38 -20.58
CA GLN A 288 15.61 16.49 -21.87
C GLN A 288 16.50 17.74 -21.91
N ILE A 289 16.00 18.89 -21.47
CA ILE A 289 16.81 20.12 -21.36
C ILE A 289 17.92 19.92 -20.32
N ALA A 290 17.59 19.39 -19.15
CA ALA A 290 18.54 19.21 -18.06
C ALA A 290 19.71 18.29 -18.41
N THR A 291 19.50 17.31 -19.28
CA THR A 291 20.50 16.30 -19.68
C THR A 291 21.20 16.60 -21.01
N ASP A 292 20.97 17.80 -21.57
CA ASP A 292 21.45 18.18 -22.91
C ASP A 292 21.00 17.17 -23.98
N ASN A 293 19.69 16.95 -24.05
CA ASN A 293 19.04 15.98 -24.93
C ASN A 293 19.56 14.54 -24.76
N PHE A 294 19.78 14.12 -23.50
CA PHE A 294 20.38 12.82 -23.17
C PHE A 294 21.73 12.58 -23.88
N CYS A 295 22.58 13.62 -23.91
CA CYS A 295 23.89 13.59 -24.55
C CYS A 295 24.77 12.45 -23.99
N SER A 296 25.43 11.71 -24.88
CA SER A 296 26.32 10.60 -24.50
C SER A 296 27.50 11.05 -23.62
N LYS A 297 27.92 12.32 -23.73
CA LYS A 297 28.97 12.91 -22.88
C LYS A 297 28.55 13.00 -21.41
N ASN A 298 27.25 13.00 -21.13
CA ASN A 298 26.69 13.09 -19.78
C ASN A 298 26.44 11.71 -19.15
N ILE A 299 26.80 10.60 -19.80
CA ILE A 299 26.55 9.27 -19.24
C ILE A 299 27.43 9.04 -18.00
N LEU A 300 26.78 8.78 -16.87
CA LEU A 300 27.39 8.38 -15.61
C LEU A 300 27.55 6.86 -15.48
N GLY A 301 26.68 6.11 -16.15
CA GLY A 301 26.72 4.66 -16.16
C GLY A 301 25.78 4.08 -17.21
N ALA A 302 26.15 2.93 -17.78
CA ALA A 302 25.36 2.20 -18.76
C ALA A 302 25.33 0.72 -18.36
N GLY A 303 24.16 0.07 -18.50
CA GLY A 303 23.99 -1.34 -18.16
C GLY A 303 22.77 -1.97 -18.81
N GLY A 304 22.45 -3.21 -18.41
CA GLY A 304 21.31 -3.96 -18.95
C GLY A 304 19.94 -3.29 -18.74
N PHE A 305 19.86 -2.36 -17.80
CA PHE A 305 18.63 -1.66 -17.41
C PHE A 305 18.55 -0.23 -17.96
N GLY A 306 19.43 0.13 -18.90
CA GLY A 306 19.47 1.45 -19.51
C GLY A 306 20.63 2.32 -19.06
N ASN A 307 20.52 3.61 -19.37
CA ASN A 307 21.60 4.58 -19.21
C ASN A 307 21.25 5.58 -18.11
N VAL A 308 22.26 5.97 -17.35
CA VAL A 308 22.17 7.02 -16.33
C VAL A 308 22.92 8.24 -16.83
N TYR A 309 22.25 9.37 -16.90
CA TYR A 309 22.77 10.64 -17.39
C TYR A 309 22.93 11.64 -16.25
N LYS A 310 23.98 12.46 -16.30
CA LYS A 310 24.11 13.66 -15.47
C LYS A 310 23.22 14.75 -16.05
N GLY A 311 22.38 15.33 -15.21
CA GLY A 311 21.54 16.47 -15.56
C GLY A 311 21.79 17.66 -14.65
N LYS A 312 21.50 18.87 -15.14
CA LYS A 312 21.47 20.09 -14.36
C LYS A 312 20.15 20.84 -14.63
N LEU A 313 19.35 21.03 -13.60
CA LEU A 313 18.10 21.80 -13.70
C LEU A 313 18.37 23.30 -13.82
N GLY A 314 17.34 24.07 -14.19
CA GLY A 314 17.41 25.52 -14.34
C GLY A 314 17.76 26.28 -13.05
N ASP A 315 17.47 25.71 -11.88
CA ASP A 315 17.86 26.22 -10.56
C ASP A 315 19.34 25.93 -10.20
N GLY A 316 20.04 25.17 -11.04
CA GLY A 316 21.43 24.76 -10.83
C GLY A 316 21.61 23.40 -10.14
N THR A 317 20.53 22.75 -9.71
CA THR A 317 20.56 21.45 -9.04
C THR A 317 21.09 20.36 -9.98
N VAL A 318 22.09 19.60 -9.54
CA VAL A 318 22.70 18.51 -10.31
C VAL A 318 22.09 17.17 -9.90
N MET A 319 21.69 16.37 -10.88
CA MET A 319 20.99 15.10 -10.65
C MET A 319 21.49 13.99 -11.58
N ALA A 320 21.13 12.75 -11.22
CA ALA A 320 21.30 11.57 -12.06
C ALA A 320 19.93 11.13 -12.60
N VAL A 321 19.80 11.05 -13.92
CA VAL A 321 18.56 10.67 -14.62
C VAL A 321 18.77 9.30 -15.26
N LYS A 322 18.14 8.27 -14.72
CA LYS A 322 18.17 6.91 -15.27
C LYS A 322 17.02 6.75 -16.26
N ARG A 323 17.37 6.55 -17.53
CA ARG A 323 16.43 6.26 -18.61
C ARG A 323 16.42 4.75 -18.85
N LEU A 324 15.28 4.11 -18.56
CA LEU A 324 15.15 2.66 -18.67
C LEU A 324 15.12 2.22 -20.13
N LYS A 325 15.77 1.10 -20.43
CA LYS A 325 15.77 0.51 -21.78
C LYS A 325 14.61 -0.47 -21.87
N ASP A 326 13.83 -0.34 -22.93
CA ASP A 326 12.74 -1.23 -23.35
C ASP A 326 11.34 -0.90 -22.79
N LEU A 327 10.48 -0.37 -23.67
CA LEU A 327 9.06 -0.08 -23.40
C LEU A 327 8.14 -1.20 -23.89
N THR A 328 8.71 -2.19 -24.58
CA THR A 328 7.95 -3.29 -25.19
C THR A 328 8.02 -4.59 -24.40
N GLY A 329 9.00 -4.71 -23.49
CA GLY A 329 9.11 -5.83 -22.56
C GLY A 329 8.44 -5.54 -21.20
N THR A 330 7.70 -6.52 -20.67
CA THR A 330 7.14 -6.52 -19.30
C THR A 330 8.18 -6.24 -18.21
N SER A 331 9.47 -6.51 -18.50
CA SER A 331 10.58 -6.30 -17.56
C SER A 331 10.88 -4.82 -17.28
N GLY A 332 10.73 -3.91 -18.26
CA GLY A 332 11.04 -2.49 -18.09
C GLY A 332 10.02 -1.77 -17.19
N GLU A 333 8.73 -2.04 -17.44
CA GLU A 333 7.63 -1.52 -16.60
C GLU A 333 7.68 -2.11 -15.19
N SER A 334 7.90 -3.42 -15.06
CA SER A 334 8.02 -4.06 -13.74
C SER A 334 9.22 -3.50 -12.96
N GLN A 335 10.34 -3.19 -13.61
CA GLN A 335 11.48 -2.57 -12.95
C GLN A 335 11.20 -1.11 -12.57
N PHE A 336 10.58 -0.33 -13.45
CA PHE A 336 10.14 1.03 -13.13
C PHE A 336 9.23 1.03 -11.91
N GLN A 337 8.21 0.17 -11.92
CA GLN A 337 7.25 0.05 -10.84
C GLN A 337 7.91 -0.46 -9.55
N THR A 338 8.80 -1.46 -9.63
CA THR A 338 9.53 -1.94 -8.45
C THR A 338 10.45 -0.88 -7.87
N GLU A 339 11.21 -0.15 -8.69
CA GLU A 339 12.09 0.92 -8.19
C GLU A 339 11.27 2.11 -7.67
N LEU A 340 10.12 2.42 -8.29
CA LEU A 340 9.22 3.44 -7.80
C LEU A 340 8.59 3.01 -6.46
N GLU A 341 7.97 1.84 -6.38
CA GLU A 341 7.26 1.31 -5.20
C GLU A 341 8.19 0.94 -4.04
N MET A 342 9.28 0.22 -4.29
CA MET A 342 10.14 -0.27 -3.22
C MET A 342 11.21 0.74 -2.80
N ILE A 343 11.80 1.51 -3.72
CA ILE A 343 12.91 2.43 -3.38
C ILE A 343 12.38 3.80 -2.91
N SER A 344 11.18 4.21 -3.31
CA SER A 344 10.57 5.42 -2.73
C SER A 344 10.17 5.24 -1.26
N LEU A 345 9.77 4.01 -0.88
CA LEU A 345 9.35 3.67 0.47
C LEU A 345 10.52 3.18 1.35
N ALA A 346 11.64 2.80 0.76
CA ALA A 346 12.82 2.36 1.49
C ALA A 346 13.62 3.55 2.04
N VAL A 347 13.56 3.77 3.36
CA VAL A 347 14.48 4.69 4.06
C VAL A 347 15.59 3.86 4.72
N HIS A 348 16.79 3.96 4.15
CA HIS A 348 18.00 3.40 4.74
C HIS A 348 19.19 4.32 4.44
N ARG A 349 20.07 4.51 5.42
CA ARG A 349 21.25 5.41 5.32
C ARG A 349 22.18 5.14 4.13
N ASN A 350 22.15 3.92 3.59
CA ASN A 350 23.00 3.49 2.46
C ASN A 350 22.21 3.24 1.16
N LEU A 351 20.90 3.49 1.13
CA LEU A 351 20.10 3.41 -0.09
C LEU A 351 19.91 4.81 -0.70
N LEU A 352 20.09 4.91 -2.02
CA LEU A 352 19.84 6.15 -2.74
C LEU A 352 18.35 6.44 -2.79
N ARG A 353 17.93 7.53 -2.15
CA ARG A 353 16.55 8.00 -2.19
C ARG A 353 16.20 8.51 -3.59
N LEU A 354 15.04 8.10 -4.10
CA LEU A 354 14.46 8.63 -5.33
C LEU A 354 13.95 10.06 -5.10
N ILE A 355 14.26 10.99 -6.00
CA ILE A 355 13.79 12.40 -5.94
C ILE A 355 12.48 12.56 -6.71
N GLY A 356 12.36 11.84 -7.83
CA GLY A 356 11.21 11.96 -8.70
C GLY A 356 11.30 11.01 -9.88
N TYR A 357 10.33 11.14 -10.77
CA TYR A 357 10.20 10.29 -11.93
C TYR A 357 9.60 11.07 -13.10
N CYS A 358 9.68 10.49 -14.29
CA CYS A 358 8.94 10.91 -15.47
C CYS A 358 8.40 9.65 -16.14
N ALA A 359 7.08 9.57 -16.30
CA ALA A 359 6.41 8.47 -16.99
C ALA A 359 5.56 9.04 -18.12
N THR A 360 5.88 8.67 -19.36
CA THR A 360 5.08 8.95 -20.56
C THR A 360 4.90 7.65 -21.33
N HIS A 361 3.99 7.59 -22.31
CA HIS A 361 3.72 6.37 -23.10
C HIS A 361 4.99 5.70 -23.66
N ASN A 362 6.01 6.50 -23.97
CA ASN A 362 7.24 6.04 -24.59
C ASN A 362 8.48 6.24 -23.71
N GLU A 363 8.35 6.70 -22.48
CA GLU A 363 9.53 6.98 -21.65
C GLU A 363 9.26 6.67 -20.19
N ARG A 364 10.21 6.00 -19.56
CA ARG A 364 10.26 5.75 -18.12
C ARG A 364 11.61 6.24 -17.61
N LEU A 365 11.59 7.30 -16.82
CA LEU A 365 12.79 7.90 -16.23
C LEU A 365 12.67 7.99 -14.72
N LEU A 366 13.78 7.72 -14.04
CA LEU A 366 13.93 7.82 -12.60
C LEU A 366 15.01 8.88 -12.28
N VAL A 367 14.72 9.74 -11.31
CA VAL A 367 15.58 10.88 -10.96
C VAL A 367 16.14 10.69 -9.55
N TYR A 368 17.47 10.70 -9.45
CA TYR A 368 18.22 10.49 -8.22
C TYR A 368 19.15 11.67 -7.91
N PRO A 369 19.57 11.84 -6.64
CA PRO A 369 20.61 12.78 -6.28
C PRO A 369 21.91 12.43 -7.02
N TYR A 370 22.62 13.44 -7.52
CA TYR A 370 23.94 13.23 -8.10
C TYR A 370 24.95 12.88 -7.01
N MET A 371 25.74 11.83 -7.22
CA MET A 371 26.85 11.46 -6.35
C MET A 371 28.18 11.85 -7.00
N SER A 372 28.92 12.76 -6.37
CA SER A 372 30.25 13.18 -6.83
C SER A 372 31.34 12.12 -6.59
N ASN A 373 31.17 11.21 -5.62
CA ASN A 373 32.21 10.29 -5.14
C ASN A 373 32.09 8.86 -5.72
N GLY A 374 31.67 8.71 -6.98
CA GLY A 374 31.57 7.41 -7.65
C GLY A 374 30.21 6.72 -7.53
N SER A 375 30.12 5.45 -7.93
CA SER A 375 28.85 4.70 -8.02
C SER A 375 28.54 3.92 -6.74
N VAL A 376 27.27 3.56 -6.52
CA VAL A 376 26.89 2.67 -5.41
C VAL A 376 27.63 1.33 -5.52
N ALA A 377 27.77 0.82 -6.75
CA ALA A 377 28.51 -0.43 -7.00
C ALA A 377 29.98 -0.35 -6.55
N SER A 378 30.66 0.81 -6.71
CA SER A 378 32.03 0.96 -6.20
C SER A 378 32.11 1.05 -4.68
N ARG A 379 31.03 1.43 -4.00
CA ARG A 379 30.97 1.45 -2.53
C ARG A 379 30.54 0.12 -1.91
N LEU A 380 29.79 -0.70 -2.65
CA LEU A 380 29.36 -2.03 -2.20
C LEU A 380 30.40 -3.13 -2.46
N ARG A 381 31.38 -2.89 -3.34
CA ARG A 381 32.52 -3.79 -3.59
C ARG A 381 33.71 -3.50 -2.66
N GLY A 382 33.46 -2.93 -1.48
CA GLY A 382 34.48 -2.66 -0.46
C GLY A 382 35.25 -3.92 -0.09
#